data_AF-A0A428NQY4-F1
#
_entry.id   AF-A0A428NQY4-F1
#
_cell.length_a   1.000
_cell.length_b   1.000
_cell.length_c   1.000
_cell.angle_alpha   90.00
_cell.angle_beta   90.00
_cell.angle_gamma   90.00
#
_symmetry.space_group_name_H-M   'P 1'
#
loop_
_entity.id
_entity.type
_entity.pdbx_description
1 polymer ?
#
loop_
_entity_poly.entity_id
_entity_poly.type
_entity_poly.pdbx_seq_one_letter_code
_entity_poly.pdbx_strand_id
1 'polypeptide(L)'
;MAPHADRASGDVEVDAPRNGVKSQIADSEPLRLESTLPLRSQLSELYEDNIAAKIIKTAVNGLVNNNPPAAYPEYVLQSGPEAGEYHLREASFWTCGFFPGSIYSLVERLVKYPQTVPGQQKQQLLQKLITLGDAWAEPIHAMARRTDTHDMSFMIQPSMRVRWEVLHDQRALEAILTAARSLYTRNNKTVNAMRSWDVLDQKGVDISSATEDFLVIIDSMCNLDLLYYAAAQTGETHLADAATAHAKTLIHSHLRPEKDPRGNKKLFSHFHVINFDPRSGDIKDRRTGQGYEANSTWARGQAWGIMGYAQTYLWTTDIEFLETSIAMAEYFIMRLEMSPSVVELSVPGENRKRGRYVPLWDFDAPILDESNPLRDSSAGVIAANGMLILSQALAGLRRFEESKRFQDMAITIIKDTLDFSLSQQKTKTVYADGAVSTEEVEAGSRFDAILRNATANYNAKDHKRYWDHGLVYGDYYLIEFGNRLLRMGLL
;
A
#
# COMPACT_ATOMS: atom_id res chain seq x y z
N MET A 1 -48.40 -20.12 74.20
CA MET A 1 -48.40 -21.54 73.84
C MET A 1 -47.24 -21.77 72.88
N ALA A 2 -46.15 -22.35 73.36
CA ALA A 2 -45.22 -23.16 72.53
C ALA A 2 -45.73 -24.63 72.54
N PRO A 3 -45.05 -25.67 72.00
CA PRO A 3 -43.80 -25.76 71.21
C PRO A 3 -43.92 -26.75 70.01
N HIS A 4 -42.94 -26.92 69.11
CA HIS A 4 -41.88 -27.97 69.07
C HIS A 4 -41.31 -28.00 67.62
N ALA A 5 -40.09 -28.40 67.25
CA ALA A 5 -38.97 -29.19 67.83
C ALA A 5 -37.63 -28.75 67.11
N ASP A 6 -36.49 -28.60 67.80
CA ASP A 6 -35.32 -29.52 67.90
C ASP A 6 -34.73 -30.02 66.55
N ARG A 7 -33.43 -30.20 66.29
CA ARG A 7 -32.10 -29.97 66.92
C ARG A 7 -31.03 -30.47 65.91
N ALA A 8 -29.76 -30.10 66.15
CA ALA A 8 -28.51 -30.83 65.82
C ALA A 8 -27.78 -30.63 64.46
N SER A 9 -26.71 -29.82 64.54
CA SER A 9 -25.29 -30.14 64.23
C SER A 9 -24.92 -31.28 63.27
N GLY A 10 -24.03 -30.97 62.31
CA GLY A 10 -23.21 -31.94 61.59
C GLY A 10 -22.30 -31.27 60.57
N ASP A 11 -21.06 -30.96 60.97
CA ASP A 11 -19.95 -30.65 60.09
C ASP A 11 -19.63 -31.84 59.18
N VAL A 12 -19.55 -31.61 57.87
CA VAL A 12 -18.75 -32.44 56.96
C VAL A 12 -18.06 -31.49 55.97
N GLU A 13 -16.79 -31.22 56.24
CA GLU A 13 -15.80 -30.80 55.26
C GLU A 13 -15.82 -31.78 54.09
N VAL A 14 -16.03 -31.27 52.88
CA VAL A 14 -15.58 -31.94 51.65
C VAL A 14 -14.73 -30.95 50.88
N ASP A 15 -13.44 -31.24 50.94
CA ASP A 15 -12.33 -30.54 50.32
C ASP A 15 -12.25 -30.83 48.81
N ALA A 16 -11.52 -29.96 48.11
CA ALA A 16 -11.03 -30.03 46.72
C ALA A 16 -11.88 -29.43 45.56
N PRO A 17 -11.24 -28.88 44.51
CA PRO A 17 -10.04 -28.04 44.54
C PRO A 17 -10.21 -26.72 43.75
N ARG A 18 -9.64 -25.64 44.28
CA ARG A 18 -9.39 -24.40 43.55
C ARG A 18 -8.27 -24.64 42.53
N ASN A 19 -8.63 -24.99 41.30
CA ASN A 19 -7.70 -24.89 40.18
C ASN A 19 -7.62 -23.44 39.70
N GLY A 20 -6.65 -22.72 40.28
CA GLY A 20 -6.17 -21.46 39.74
C GLY A 20 -5.53 -21.71 38.38
N VAL A 21 -6.22 -21.35 37.31
CA VAL A 21 -5.59 -21.15 36.01
C VAL A 21 -4.84 -19.83 36.10
N LYS A 22 -3.58 -19.88 36.53
CA LYS A 22 -2.62 -18.82 36.24
C LYS A 22 -2.51 -18.75 34.73
N SER A 23 -3.02 -17.68 34.11
CA SER A 23 -2.68 -17.37 32.72
C SER A 23 -1.18 -17.11 32.69
N GLN A 24 -0.41 -18.08 32.21
CA GLN A 24 0.95 -17.83 31.76
C GLN A 24 0.83 -17.01 30.49
N ILE A 25 0.80 -15.69 30.65
CA ILE A 25 1.26 -14.79 29.60
C ILE A 25 2.76 -15.07 29.54
N ALA A 26 3.16 -15.91 28.60
CA ALA A 26 4.56 -16.02 28.25
C ALA A 26 4.97 -14.64 27.73
N ASP A 27 5.91 -14.00 28.41
CA ASP A 27 6.72 -12.91 27.87
C ASP A 27 7.47 -13.45 26.64
N SER A 28 6.81 -13.52 25.50
CA SER A 28 7.50 -13.69 24.23
C SER A 28 8.07 -12.33 23.87
N GLU A 29 9.36 -12.12 24.15
CA GLU A 29 10.12 -11.09 23.45
C GLU A 29 9.82 -11.22 21.94
N PRO A 30 9.59 -10.11 21.22
CA PRO A 30 9.43 -10.18 19.78
C PRO A 30 10.69 -10.83 19.21
N LEU A 31 10.51 -11.93 18.47
CA LEU A 31 11.56 -12.64 17.74
C LEU A 31 12.22 -11.66 16.77
N ARG A 32 13.22 -10.92 17.25
CA ARG A 32 14.13 -10.14 16.44
C ARG A 32 15.02 -11.14 15.71
N LEU A 33 14.71 -11.41 14.45
CA LEU A 33 15.69 -11.97 13.53
C LEU A 33 16.77 -10.90 13.30
N GLU A 34 17.75 -10.81 14.21
CA GLU A 34 19.03 -10.17 13.91
C GLU A 34 19.73 -11.01 12.83
N SER A 35 19.40 -10.71 11.57
CA SER A 35 20.07 -11.31 10.43
C SER A 35 21.47 -10.73 10.32
N THR A 36 22.48 -11.59 10.42
CA THR A 36 23.91 -11.23 10.28
C THR A 36 24.32 -10.98 8.83
N LEU A 37 23.44 -11.27 7.87
CA LEU A 37 23.70 -11.04 6.44
C LEU A 37 23.65 -9.54 6.12
N PRO A 38 24.42 -9.05 5.14
CA PRO A 38 24.25 -7.69 4.63
C PRO A 38 22.82 -7.47 4.09
N LEU A 39 22.26 -6.28 4.27
CA LEU A 39 20.88 -5.96 3.82
C LEU A 39 20.66 -6.28 2.32
N ARG A 40 21.70 -6.06 1.50
CA ARG A 40 21.68 -6.41 0.06
C ARG A 40 21.41 -7.89 -0.19
N SER A 41 22.02 -8.77 0.60
CA SER A 41 21.83 -10.21 0.49
C SER A 41 20.44 -10.64 0.98
N GLN A 42 19.88 -9.90 1.93
CA GLN A 42 18.57 -10.18 2.49
C GLN A 42 17.41 -9.79 1.56
N LEU A 43 17.64 -8.86 0.62
CA LEU A 43 16.64 -8.28 -0.26
C LEU A 43 17.06 -8.36 -1.74
N SER A 44 17.88 -9.35 -2.11
CA SER A 44 18.45 -9.46 -3.46
C SER A 44 17.37 -9.56 -4.55
N GLU A 45 16.26 -10.25 -4.26
CA GLU A 45 15.11 -10.40 -5.19
C GLU A 45 14.53 -9.05 -5.67
N LEU A 46 14.71 -7.94 -4.93
CA LEU A 46 14.30 -6.60 -5.40
C LEU A 46 15.11 -6.09 -6.60
N TYR A 47 16.29 -6.67 -6.84
CA TYR A 47 17.27 -6.24 -7.83
C TYR A 47 17.59 -7.32 -8.88
N GLU A 48 16.95 -8.48 -8.76
CA GLU A 48 17.10 -9.57 -9.73
C GLU A 48 16.51 -9.19 -11.10
N ASP A 49 17.10 -9.76 -12.15
CA ASP A 49 16.69 -9.54 -13.54
C ASP A 49 15.21 -9.87 -13.79
N ASN A 50 14.66 -10.81 -13.01
CA ASN A 50 13.26 -11.21 -13.07
C ASN A 50 12.27 -10.05 -13.00
N ILE A 51 12.54 -9.05 -12.15
CA ILE A 51 11.66 -7.89 -11.98
C ILE A 51 11.61 -7.08 -13.27
N ALA A 52 12.77 -6.72 -13.82
CA ALA A 52 12.85 -5.94 -15.05
C ALA A 52 12.31 -6.74 -16.24
N ALA A 53 12.61 -8.03 -16.31
CA ALA A 53 12.16 -8.92 -17.38
C ALA A 53 10.63 -9.06 -17.40
N LYS A 54 9.97 -9.21 -16.24
CA LYS A 54 8.50 -9.23 -16.17
C LYS A 54 7.89 -7.93 -16.67
N ILE A 55 8.38 -6.79 -16.20
CA ILE A 55 7.89 -5.48 -16.63
C ILE A 55 8.06 -5.30 -18.15
N ILE A 56 9.20 -5.68 -18.72
CA ILE A 56 9.44 -5.60 -20.17
C ILE A 56 8.51 -6.54 -20.94
N LYS A 57 8.35 -7.79 -20.48
CA LYS A 57 7.46 -8.77 -21.10
C LYS A 57 6.02 -8.26 -21.13
N THR A 58 5.51 -7.82 -19.98
CA THR A 58 4.16 -7.26 -19.86
C THR A 58 4.00 -6.02 -20.74
N ALA A 59 5.00 -5.14 -20.79
CA ALA A 59 4.94 -3.92 -21.58
C ALA A 59 4.92 -4.21 -23.09
N VAL A 60 5.70 -5.19 -23.57
CA VAL A 60 5.71 -5.61 -24.97
C VAL A 60 4.40 -6.30 -25.35
N ASN A 61 3.96 -7.27 -24.54
CA ASN A 61 2.74 -8.04 -24.84
C ASN A 61 1.50 -7.15 -24.75
N GLY A 62 1.42 -6.28 -23.75
CA GLY A 62 0.29 -5.37 -23.54
C GLY A 62 0.17 -4.27 -24.59
N LEU A 63 1.16 -4.09 -25.48
CA LEU A 63 1.09 -3.19 -26.63
C LEU A 63 0.53 -3.87 -27.88
N VAL A 64 0.46 -5.21 -27.92
CA VAL A 64 -0.13 -5.94 -29.05
C VAL A 64 -1.62 -5.61 -29.12
N ASN A 65 -2.05 -5.02 -30.25
CA ASN A 65 -3.41 -4.50 -30.46
C ASN A 65 -3.84 -3.38 -29.47
N ASN A 66 -2.88 -2.71 -28.82
CA ASN A 66 -3.13 -1.65 -27.84
C ASN A 66 -2.00 -0.59 -27.90
N ASN A 67 -1.63 -0.15 -29.11
CA ASN A 67 -0.61 0.89 -29.32
C ASN A 67 -1.15 1.99 -30.26
N PRO A 68 -1.38 3.24 -29.79
CA PRO A 68 -1.10 3.70 -28.42
C PRO A 68 -2.02 3.03 -27.37
N PRO A 69 -1.56 2.86 -26.11
CA PRO A 69 -2.35 2.24 -25.05
C PRO A 69 -3.62 3.00 -24.70
N ALA A 70 -4.76 2.31 -24.87
CA ALA A 70 -6.05 2.72 -24.34
C ALA A 70 -6.42 1.97 -23.04
N ALA A 71 -5.81 0.79 -22.83
CA ALA A 71 -5.97 -0.03 -21.64
C ALA A 71 -4.63 -0.36 -20.97
N TYR A 72 -4.63 -0.50 -19.64
CA TYR A 72 -3.45 -0.55 -18.75
C TYR A 72 -3.54 -1.73 -17.78
N PRO A 73 -2.41 -2.40 -17.46
CA PRO A 73 -2.38 -3.48 -16.47
C PRO A 73 -2.99 -3.08 -15.12
N GLU A 74 -3.95 -3.88 -14.62
CA GLU A 74 -4.61 -3.66 -13.31
C GLU A 74 -4.32 -4.80 -12.34
N TYR A 75 -4.77 -6.02 -12.66
CA TYR A 75 -4.66 -7.19 -11.77
C TYR A 75 -4.37 -8.48 -12.56
N VAL A 76 -3.82 -9.48 -11.87
CA VAL A 76 -3.51 -10.81 -12.41
C VAL A 76 -4.26 -11.87 -11.61
N LEU A 77 -5.09 -12.67 -12.27
CA LEU A 77 -5.79 -13.78 -11.63
C LEU A 77 -4.82 -14.90 -11.25
N GLN A 78 -5.07 -15.55 -10.10
CA GLN A 78 -4.28 -16.71 -9.69
C GLN A 78 -4.76 -18.03 -10.30
N SER A 79 -6.03 -18.13 -10.67
CA SER A 79 -6.66 -19.36 -11.17
C SER A 79 -7.71 -19.03 -12.24
N GLY A 80 -8.11 -20.05 -13.00
CA GLY A 80 -9.06 -19.92 -14.10
C GLY A 80 -8.38 -19.78 -15.48
N PRO A 81 -9.17 -19.63 -16.56
CA PRO A 81 -8.66 -19.63 -17.94
C PRO A 81 -7.73 -18.46 -18.27
N GLU A 82 -7.90 -17.32 -17.62
CA GLU A 82 -7.11 -16.09 -17.82
C GLU A 82 -6.05 -15.91 -16.71
N ALA A 83 -5.77 -16.98 -15.95
CA ALA A 83 -4.79 -16.94 -14.86
C ALA A 83 -3.38 -16.61 -15.37
N GLY A 84 -2.66 -15.82 -14.57
CA GLY A 84 -1.27 -15.48 -14.85
C GLY A 84 -1.08 -14.35 -15.87
N GLU A 85 -2.14 -13.80 -16.45
CA GLU A 85 -2.07 -12.65 -17.33
C GLU A 85 -2.65 -11.38 -16.68
N TYR A 86 -2.10 -10.21 -17.01
CA TYR A 86 -2.72 -8.95 -16.59
C TYR A 86 -4.06 -8.72 -17.30
N HIS A 87 -5.10 -8.54 -16.51
CA HIS A 87 -6.31 -7.87 -16.95
C HIS A 87 -6.04 -6.37 -17.09
N LEU A 88 -6.41 -5.83 -18.23
CA LEU A 88 -6.24 -4.42 -18.54
C LEU A 88 -7.51 -3.62 -18.22
N ARG A 89 -7.34 -2.33 -17.90
CA ARG A 89 -8.41 -1.35 -17.70
C ARG A 89 -8.18 -0.09 -18.47
N GLU A 90 -9.26 0.60 -18.79
CA GLU A 90 -9.26 1.90 -19.42
C GLU A 90 -8.31 2.91 -18.75
N ALA A 91 -7.68 3.78 -19.55
CA ALA A 91 -6.76 4.82 -19.07
C ALA A 91 -7.38 5.77 -18.03
N SER A 92 -8.71 5.89 -17.98
CA SER A 92 -9.41 6.69 -16.98
C SER A 92 -9.55 5.98 -15.63
N PHE A 93 -9.13 4.73 -15.50
CA PHE A 93 -9.14 4.05 -14.22
C PHE A 93 -7.93 4.46 -13.37
N TRP A 94 -8.12 4.56 -12.05
CA TRP A 94 -7.16 5.18 -11.13
C TRP A 94 -5.78 4.51 -11.09
N THR A 95 -5.70 3.24 -11.48
CA THR A 95 -4.43 2.48 -11.46
C THR A 95 -3.55 2.66 -12.70
N CYS A 96 -4.01 3.41 -13.71
CA CYS A 96 -3.32 3.51 -15.00
C CYS A 96 -1.88 4.04 -14.90
N GLY A 97 -1.57 4.83 -13.88
CA GLY A 97 -0.25 5.44 -13.68
C GLY A 97 0.81 4.48 -13.14
N PHE A 98 0.41 3.40 -12.45
CA PHE A 98 1.37 2.53 -11.75
C PHE A 98 2.21 1.68 -12.71
N PHE A 99 1.63 1.16 -13.79
CA PHE A 99 2.41 0.35 -14.75
C PHE A 99 3.52 1.14 -15.46
N PRO A 100 3.24 2.30 -16.11
CA PRO A 100 4.33 3.14 -16.61
C PRO A 100 5.23 3.64 -15.48
N GLY A 101 4.69 3.84 -14.26
CA GLY A 101 5.48 4.10 -13.07
C GLY A 101 6.55 3.03 -12.80
N SER A 102 6.18 1.74 -12.86
CA SER A 102 7.13 0.62 -12.69
C SER A 102 8.25 0.64 -13.74
N ILE A 103 7.91 0.95 -15.00
CA ILE A 103 8.91 1.10 -16.07
C ILE A 103 9.89 2.22 -15.73
N TYR A 104 9.38 3.41 -15.39
CA TYR A 104 10.23 4.55 -15.08
C TYR A 104 10.98 4.40 -13.75
N SER A 105 10.48 3.66 -12.77
CA SER A 105 11.24 3.30 -11.57
C SER A 105 12.48 2.47 -11.92
N LEU A 106 12.40 1.58 -12.92
CA LEU A 106 13.57 0.86 -13.42
C LEU A 106 14.52 1.78 -14.21
N VAL A 107 13.99 2.73 -14.99
CA VAL A 107 14.79 3.78 -15.66
C VAL A 107 15.56 4.61 -14.63
N GLU A 108 14.90 5.10 -13.58
CA GLU A 108 15.54 5.85 -12.50
C GLU A 108 16.69 5.05 -11.90
N ARG A 109 16.45 3.76 -11.61
CA ARG A 109 17.48 2.86 -11.05
C ARG A 109 18.69 2.73 -11.96
N LEU A 110 18.48 2.52 -13.25
CA LEU A 110 19.56 2.41 -14.24
C LEU A 110 20.36 3.70 -14.40
N VAL A 111 19.72 4.86 -14.32
CA VAL A 111 20.37 6.16 -14.50
C VAL A 111 21.09 6.62 -13.23
N LYS A 112 20.43 6.57 -12.07
CA LYS A 112 20.96 7.10 -10.80
C LYS A 112 21.84 6.08 -10.05
N TYR A 113 21.57 4.79 -10.21
CA TYR A 113 22.24 3.72 -9.47
C TYR A 113 22.71 2.58 -10.40
N PRO A 114 23.42 2.87 -11.51
CA PRO A 114 23.80 1.85 -12.48
C PRO A 114 24.54 0.67 -11.85
N GLN A 115 25.32 0.87 -10.79
CA GLN A 115 26.08 -0.16 -10.07
C GLN A 115 25.22 -1.23 -9.39
N THR A 116 23.93 -0.98 -9.14
CA THR A 116 23.04 -1.96 -8.49
C THR A 116 22.32 -2.85 -9.50
N VAL A 117 22.41 -2.54 -10.79
CA VAL A 117 21.80 -3.34 -11.85
C VAL A 117 22.84 -4.34 -12.38
N PRO A 118 22.55 -5.66 -12.37
CA PRO A 118 23.46 -6.67 -12.91
C PRO A 118 23.58 -6.59 -14.45
N GLY A 119 24.63 -7.17 -15.01
CA GLY A 119 24.85 -7.26 -16.47
C GLY A 119 25.68 -6.11 -17.08
N GLN A 120 26.19 -6.32 -18.30
CA GLN A 120 27.01 -5.34 -19.03
C GLN A 120 26.20 -4.49 -20.02
N GLN A 121 25.02 -4.96 -20.43
CA GLN A 121 24.19 -4.36 -21.48
C GLN A 121 23.21 -3.29 -20.96
N LYS A 122 23.60 -2.54 -19.92
CA LYS A 122 22.73 -1.56 -19.23
C LYS A 122 22.17 -0.48 -20.15
N GLN A 123 22.96 -0.05 -21.14
CA GLN A 123 22.52 0.96 -22.10
C GLN A 123 21.40 0.44 -23.02
N GLN A 124 21.46 -0.81 -23.45
CA GLN A 124 20.42 -1.43 -24.28
C GLN A 124 19.13 -1.63 -23.48
N LEU A 125 19.26 -2.07 -22.23
CA LEU A 125 18.15 -2.21 -21.30
C LEU A 125 17.48 -0.85 -21.02
N LEU A 126 18.28 0.18 -20.74
CA LEU A 126 17.79 1.56 -20.55
C LEU A 126 17.03 2.06 -21.78
N GLN A 127 17.59 1.89 -22.97
CA GLN A 127 16.93 2.32 -24.21
C GLN A 127 15.61 1.59 -24.44
N LYS A 128 15.57 0.27 -24.18
CA LYS A 128 14.35 -0.53 -24.27
C LYS A 128 13.26 -0.04 -23.30
N LEU A 129 13.64 0.22 -22.05
CA LEU A 129 12.72 0.72 -21.02
C LEU A 129 12.22 2.13 -21.33
N ILE A 130 13.06 3.03 -21.86
CA ILE A 130 12.62 4.37 -22.29
C ILE A 130 11.61 4.25 -23.42
N THR A 131 11.90 3.46 -24.47
CA THR A 131 10.96 3.29 -25.59
C THR A 131 9.61 2.71 -25.15
N LEU A 132 9.62 1.72 -24.25
CA LEU A 132 8.38 1.18 -23.69
C LEU A 132 7.69 2.21 -22.79
N GLY A 133 8.44 2.90 -21.93
CA GLY A 133 7.94 3.92 -21.03
C GLY A 133 7.25 5.06 -21.78
N ASP A 134 7.84 5.52 -22.89
CA ASP A 134 7.25 6.57 -23.72
C ASP A 134 5.91 6.10 -24.31
N ALA A 135 5.85 4.89 -24.86
CA ALA A 135 4.60 4.33 -25.40
C ALA A 135 3.49 4.22 -24.32
N TRP A 136 3.85 3.77 -23.11
CA TRP A 136 2.90 3.58 -22.01
C TRP A 136 2.53 4.87 -21.28
N ALA A 137 3.40 5.87 -21.21
CA ALA A 137 3.12 7.11 -20.49
C ALA A 137 2.58 8.23 -21.39
N GLU A 138 2.77 8.17 -22.71
CA GLU A 138 2.30 9.24 -23.60
C GLU A 138 0.79 9.52 -23.48
N PRO A 139 -0.11 8.51 -23.46
CA PRO A 139 -1.54 8.77 -23.31
C PRO A 139 -1.94 9.30 -21.92
N ILE A 140 -1.10 9.10 -20.89
CA ILE A 140 -1.36 9.56 -19.51
C ILE A 140 -1.35 11.09 -19.39
N HIS A 141 -0.66 11.80 -20.28
CA HIS A 141 -0.71 13.28 -20.34
C HIS A 141 -2.15 13.82 -20.43
N ALA A 142 -3.01 13.14 -21.17
CA ALA A 142 -4.41 13.55 -21.30
C ALA A 142 -5.20 13.41 -19.99
N MET A 143 -4.80 12.48 -19.10
CA MET A 143 -5.47 12.25 -17.83
C MET A 143 -5.23 13.39 -16.83
N ALA A 144 -4.18 14.19 -16.99
CA ALA A 144 -3.87 15.31 -16.08
C ALA A 144 -4.97 16.38 -15.99
N ARG A 145 -5.87 16.44 -16.98
CA ARG A 145 -6.97 17.42 -17.05
C ARG A 145 -8.26 16.94 -16.37
N ARG A 146 -8.28 15.73 -15.84
CA ARG A 146 -9.46 15.17 -15.17
C ARG A 146 -9.73 15.87 -13.85
N THR A 147 -10.99 16.25 -13.63
CA THR A 147 -11.46 16.93 -12.41
C THR A 147 -12.49 16.10 -11.64
N ASP A 148 -12.76 14.87 -12.10
CA ASP A 148 -13.79 13.95 -11.61
C ASP A 148 -13.24 12.88 -10.64
N THR A 149 -11.94 12.93 -10.30
CA THR A 149 -11.32 12.01 -9.34
C THR A 149 -10.26 12.70 -8.47
N HIS A 150 -10.05 12.18 -7.26
CA HIS A 150 -8.92 12.58 -6.43
C HIS A 150 -7.62 11.82 -6.73
N ASP A 151 -7.69 10.72 -7.48
CA ASP A 151 -6.57 9.80 -7.76
C ASP A 151 -5.52 10.37 -8.73
N MET A 152 -5.51 11.69 -8.91
CA MET A 152 -4.67 12.39 -9.87
C MET A 152 -3.18 12.15 -9.62
N SER A 153 -2.77 11.99 -8.36
CA SER A 153 -1.39 11.66 -8.05
C SER A 153 -1.04 10.26 -8.53
N PHE A 154 -1.86 9.26 -8.17
CA PHE A 154 -1.67 7.86 -8.59
C PHE A 154 -1.65 7.69 -10.11
N MET A 155 -2.47 8.46 -10.83
CA MET A 155 -2.51 8.39 -12.30
C MET A 155 -1.28 9.06 -12.96
N ILE A 156 -0.75 10.14 -12.39
CA ILE A 156 0.20 11.02 -13.08
C ILE A 156 1.62 10.94 -12.52
N GLN A 157 1.81 11.07 -11.21
CA GLN A 157 3.14 11.19 -10.61
C GLN A 157 4.08 10.00 -10.84
N PRO A 158 3.63 8.71 -10.75
CA PRO A 158 4.54 7.56 -10.80
C PRO A 158 5.46 7.54 -12.03
N SER A 159 4.95 7.92 -13.19
CA SER A 159 5.75 7.99 -14.42
C SER A 159 6.31 9.39 -14.70
N MET A 160 5.48 10.43 -14.55
CA MET A 160 5.84 11.78 -14.97
C MET A 160 6.94 12.39 -14.10
N ARG A 161 7.00 12.05 -12.81
CA ARG A 161 8.04 12.61 -11.93
C ARG A 161 9.43 12.17 -12.36
N VAL A 162 9.61 10.89 -12.69
CA VAL A 162 10.90 10.38 -13.17
C VAL A 162 11.23 10.97 -14.54
N ARG A 163 10.26 11.06 -15.46
CA ARG A 163 10.47 11.72 -16.77
C ARG A 163 10.97 13.15 -16.60
N TRP A 164 10.41 13.90 -15.64
CA TRP A 164 10.88 15.25 -15.34
C TRP A 164 12.26 15.26 -14.65
N GLU A 165 12.40 14.59 -13.50
CA GLU A 165 13.60 14.71 -12.65
C GLU A 165 14.84 14.00 -13.24
N VAL A 166 14.65 12.98 -14.06
CA VAL A 166 15.73 12.14 -14.59
C VAL A 166 15.97 12.37 -16.08
N LEU A 167 14.90 12.53 -16.86
CA LEU A 167 14.98 12.70 -18.31
C LEU A 167 14.79 14.15 -18.76
N HIS A 168 14.53 15.07 -17.81
CA HIS A 168 14.34 16.50 -18.07
C HIS A 168 13.20 16.79 -19.07
N ASP A 169 12.16 15.96 -19.08
CA ASP A 169 10.98 16.13 -19.92
C ASP A 169 10.04 17.21 -19.36
N GLN A 170 10.08 18.40 -19.97
CA GLN A 170 9.26 19.54 -19.57
C GLN A 170 7.76 19.27 -19.69
N ARG A 171 7.32 18.44 -20.66
CA ARG A 171 5.90 18.10 -20.81
C ARG A 171 5.41 17.28 -19.62
N ALA A 172 6.27 16.44 -19.05
CA ALA A 172 5.95 15.68 -17.85
C ALA A 172 5.75 16.59 -16.63
N LEU A 173 6.58 17.64 -16.47
CA LEU A 173 6.35 18.65 -15.44
C LEU A 173 5.02 19.37 -15.66
N GLU A 174 4.73 19.81 -16.88
CA GLU A 174 3.45 20.46 -17.21
C GLU A 174 2.24 19.58 -16.89
N ALA A 175 2.32 18.27 -17.14
CA ALA A 175 1.28 17.31 -16.76
C ALA A 175 1.10 17.22 -15.24
N ILE A 176 2.19 17.17 -14.47
CA ILE A 176 2.14 17.19 -12.98
C ILE A 176 1.46 18.46 -12.48
N LEU A 177 1.86 19.63 -12.99
CA LEU A 177 1.28 20.91 -12.57
C LEU A 177 -0.21 21.02 -12.95
N THR A 178 -0.57 20.54 -14.14
CA THR A 178 -1.97 20.49 -14.59
C THR A 178 -2.78 19.57 -13.69
N ALA A 179 -2.29 18.37 -13.38
CA ALA A 179 -2.95 17.41 -12.52
C ALA A 179 -3.16 17.95 -11.09
N ALA A 180 -2.18 18.66 -10.54
CA ALA A 180 -2.30 19.30 -9.24
C ALA A 180 -3.42 20.35 -9.22
N ARG A 181 -3.49 21.21 -10.24
CA ARG A 181 -4.56 22.20 -10.38
C ARG A 181 -5.93 21.53 -10.57
N SER A 182 -5.99 20.45 -11.35
CA SER A 182 -7.23 19.67 -11.53
C SER A 182 -7.70 19.03 -10.22
N LEU A 183 -6.80 18.42 -9.44
CA LEU A 183 -7.11 17.89 -8.11
C LEU A 183 -7.61 18.99 -7.17
N TYR A 184 -6.96 20.15 -7.16
CA TYR A 184 -7.37 21.28 -6.34
C TYR A 184 -8.79 21.77 -6.63
N THR A 185 -9.31 21.61 -7.86
CA THR A 185 -10.71 21.97 -8.17
C THR A 185 -11.74 21.19 -7.35
N ARG A 186 -11.35 20.04 -6.77
CA ARG A 186 -12.19 19.20 -5.92
C ARG A 186 -12.18 19.62 -4.45
N ASN A 187 -11.41 20.66 -4.09
CA ASN A 187 -11.32 21.19 -2.74
C ASN A 187 -12.61 21.94 -2.34
N ASN A 188 -13.15 21.60 -1.16
CA ASN A 188 -14.25 22.33 -0.54
C ASN A 188 -13.73 23.00 0.73
N LYS A 189 -13.84 24.34 0.79
CA LYS A 189 -13.36 25.16 1.91
C LYS A 189 -14.17 25.02 3.20
N THR A 190 -15.43 24.62 3.11
CA THR A 190 -16.26 24.35 4.29
C THR A 190 -15.82 23.05 4.97
N VAL A 191 -15.67 21.98 4.18
CA VAL A 191 -15.20 20.68 4.68
C VAL A 191 -13.70 20.71 4.99
N ASN A 192 -12.94 21.62 4.37
CA ASN A 192 -11.48 21.65 4.37
C ASN A 192 -10.88 20.34 3.86
N ALA A 193 -11.44 19.81 2.77
CA ALA A 193 -10.98 18.58 2.15
C ALA A 193 -11.27 18.58 0.64
N MET A 194 -10.52 17.78 -0.11
CA MET A 194 -10.82 17.41 -1.49
C MET A 194 -11.77 16.22 -1.55
N ARG A 195 -12.75 16.28 -2.44
CA ARG A 195 -13.69 15.19 -2.67
C ARG A 195 -12.99 14.01 -3.33
N SER A 196 -13.14 12.82 -2.77
CA SER A 196 -12.58 11.59 -3.29
C SER A 196 -13.37 11.03 -4.47
N TRP A 197 -14.66 10.76 -4.26
CA TRP A 197 -15.56 10.18 -5.25
C TRP A 197 -16.78 11.07 -5.45
N ASP A 198 -17.29 11.12 -6.67
CA ASP A 198 -18.58 11.78 -6.96
C ASP A 198 -19.78 10.86 -6.71
N VAL A 199 -19.55 9.54 -6.76
CA VAL A 199 -20.57 8.52 -6.52
C VAL A 199 -19.99 7.38 -5.69
N LEU A 200 -20.77 6.87 -4.72
CA LEU A 200 -20.57 5.57 -4.10
C LEU A 200 -21.83 4.74 -4.29
N ASP A 201 -21.71 3.68 -5.09
CA ASP A 201 -22.77 2.73 -5.38
C ASP A 201 -22.37 1.33 -4.88
N GLN A 202 -23.15 0.82 -3.94
CA GLN A 202 -23.04 -0.54 -3.41
C GLN A 202 -24.44 -1.07 -3.09
N LYS A 203 -24.58 -2.37 -2.83
CA LYS A 203 -25.86 -2.95 -2.41
C LYS A 203 -26.42 -2.23 -1.18
N GLY A 204 -27.55 -1.53 -1.38
CA GLY A 204 -28.24 -0.76 -0.33
C GLY A 204 -27.60 0.59 -0.01
N VAL A 205 -26.69 1.09 -0.84
CA VAL A 205 -26.03 2.39 -0.71
C VAL A 205 -26.02 3.08 -2.07
N ASP A 206 -26.72 4.22 -2.17
CA ASP A 206 -26.66 5.12 -3.31
C ASP A 206 -26.34 6.51 -2.79
N ILE A 207 -25.09 6.94 -2.97
CA ILE A 207 -24.63 8.29 -2.68
C ILE A 207 -24.15 8.88 -4.00
N SER A 208 -24.96 9.75 -4.60
CA SER A 208 -24.71 10.29 -5.94
C SER A 208 -24.95 11.80 -6.06
N SER A 209 -25.36 12.48 -4.97
CA SER A 209 -25.65 13.91 -4.98
C SER A 209 -24.45 14.76 -4.58
N ALA A 210 -23.79 15.37 -5.56
CA ALA A 210 -22.69 16.30 -5.33
C ALA A 210 -23.06 17.53 -4.48
N THR A 211 -24.34 17.87 -4.31
CA THR A 211 -24.78 19.03 -3.50
C THR A 211 -25.16 18.66 -2.08
N GLU A 212 -25.50 17.39 -1.85
CA GLU A 212 -25.90 16.89 -0.53
C GLU A 212 -24.82 16.04 0.13
N ASP A 213 -23.88 15.51 -0.65
CA ASP A 213 -22.87 14.55 -0.22
C ASP A 213 -21.45 14.99 -0.62
N PHE A 214 -20.49 14.63 0.23
CA PHE A 214 -19.09 14.92 0.03
C PHE A 214 -18.26 13.77 0.58
N LEU A 215 -17.93 12.83 -0.30
CA LEU A 215 -17.21 11.62 0.04
C LEU A 215 -15.70 11.90 0.08
N VAL A 216 -15.07 11.55 1.18
CA VAL A 216 -13.61 11.59 1.37
C VAL A 216 -13.15 10.23 1.86
N ILE A 217 -12.03 9.74 1.34
CA ILE A 217 -11.46 8.43 1.70
C ILE A 217 -10.02 8.55 2.17
N ILE A 218 -9.55 7.60 2.98
CA ILE A 218 -8.19 7.62 3.55
C ILE A 218 -7.07 7.60 2.47
N ASP A 219 -7.32 6.97 1.32
CA ASP A 219 -6.40 6.85 0.18
C ASP A 219 -5.97 8.22 -0.37
N SER A 220 -6.84 9.23 -0.21
CA SER A 220 -6.57 10.60 -0.64
C SER A 220 -5.36 11.22 0.04
N MET A 221 -4.93 10.70 1.21
CA MET A 221 -3.68 11.09 1.86
C MET A 221 -2.46 10.92 0.95
N CYS A 222 -2.42 9.88 0.13
CA CYS A 222 -1.30 9.64 -0.80
C CYS A 222 -1.38 10.50 -2.07
N ASN A 223 -2.53 11.14 -2.32
CA ASN A 223 -2.69 12.07 -3.43
C ASN A 223 -2.25 13.50 -3.10
N LEU A 224 -2.02 13.80 -1.82
CA LEU A 224 -1.59 15.14 -1.37
C LEU A 224 -0.17 15.51 -1.83
N ASP A 225 0.71 14.52 -2.03
CA ASP A 225 2.07 14.75 -2.53
C ASP A 225 2.07 15.55 -3.83
N LEU A 226 1.08 15.34 -4.70
CA LEU A 226 0.92 16.08 -5.96
C LEU A 226 0.78 17.58 -5.76
N LEU A 227 0.00 18.00 -4.76
CA LEU A 227 -0.24 19.41 -4.47
C LEU A 227 1.01 20.06 -3.83
N TYR A 228 1.64 19.37 -2.88
CA TYR A 228 2.89 19.86 -2.27
C TYR A 228 4.01 19.96 -3.30
N TYR A 229 4.16 18.94 -4.14
CA TYR A 229 5.17 18.93 -5.19
C TYR A 229 4.96 20.08 -6.17
N ALA A 230 3.73 20.28 -6.67
CA ALA A 230 3.43 21.39 -7.57
C ALA A 230 3.68 22.75 -6.91
N ALA A 231 3.25 22.94 -5.65
CA ALA A 231 3.52 24.16 -4.89
C ALA A 231 5.04 24.45 -4.77
N ALA A 232 5.85 23.42 -4.53
CA ALA A 232 7.31 23.56 -4.47
C ALA A 232 7.93 23.92 -5.83
N GLN A 233 7.33 23.50 -6.95
CA GLN A 233 7.80 23.83 -8.30
C GLN A 233 7.39 25.24 -8.74
N THR A 234 6.21 25.73 -8.33
CA THR A 234 5.62 26.97 -8.88
C THR A 234 5.53 28.14 -7.88
N GLY A 235 5.60 27.87 -6.58
CA GLY A 235 5.31 28.84 -5.52
C GLY A 235 3.80 29.04 -5.27
N GLU A 236 2.92 28.23 -5.85
CA GLU A 236 1.47 28.28 -5.62
C GLU A 236 1.09 27.71 -4.25
N THR A 237 1.32 28.48 -3.18
CA THR A 237 1.15 28.02 -1.78
C THR A 237 -0.25 27.52 -1.43
N HIS A 238 -1.29 28.05 -2.10
CA HIS A 238 -2.67 27.62 -1.87
C HIS A 238 -2.90 26.11 -2.13
N LEU A 239 -2.08 25.48 -2.99
CA LEU A 239 -2.12 24.03 -3.22
C LEU A 239 -1.63 23.28 -1.97
N ALA A 240 -0.50 23.70 -1.40
CA ALA A 240 0.05 23.13 -0.17
C ALA A 240 -0.87 23.39 1.03
N ASP A 241 -1.44 24.59 1.15
CA ASP A 241 -2.37 24.96 2.22
C ASP A 241 -3.61 24.05 2.21
N ALA A 242 -4.19 23.80 1.02
CA ALA A 242 -5.33 22.90 0.87
C ALA A 242 -4.98 21.44 1.20
N ALA A 243 -3.79 20.98 0.81
CA ALA A 243 -3.31 19.65 1.16
C ALA A 243 -3.13 19.49 2.68
N THR A 244 -2.57 20.50 3.35
CA THR A 244 -2.39 20.51 4.82
C THR A 244 -3.75 20.53 5.53
N ALA A 245 -4.67 21.38 5.08
CA ALA A 245 -6.02 21.44 5.64
C ALA A 245 -6.76 20.10 5.50
N HIS A 246 -6.65 19.46 4.33
CA HIS A 246 -7.21 18.13 4.10
C HIS A 246 -6.64 17.08 5.05
N ALA A 247 -5.32 16.98 5.18
CA ALA A 247 -4.70 16.04 6.10
C ALA A 247 -5.20 16.25 7.55
N LYS A 248 -5.34 17.49 8.01
CA LYS A 248 -5.90 17.80 9.33
C LYS A 248 -7.36 17.38 9.47
N THR A 249 -8.17 17.60 8.44
CA THR A 249 -9.57 17.13 8.42
C THR A 249 -9.65 15.61 8.60
N LEU A 250 -8.77 14.85 7.94
CA LEU A 250 -8.75 13.38 8.04
C LEU A 250 -8.34 12.89 9.45
N ILE A 251 -7.45 13.59 10.15
CA ILE A 251 -7.10 13.26 11.54
C ILE A 251 -8.35 13.25 12.43
N HIS A 252 -9.22 14.25 12.27
CA HIS A 252 -10.40 14.43 13.13
C HIS A 252 -11.59 13.56 12.71
N SER A 253 -11.69 13.19 11.43
CA SER A 253 -12.88 12.53 10.88
C SER A 253 -12.70 11.04 10.64
N HIS A 254 -11.54 10.62 10.13
CA HIS A 254 -11.28 9.25 9.68
C HIS A 254 -10.60 8.40 10.76
N LEU A 255 -9.77 8.99 11.62
CA LEU A 255 -8.98 8.20 12.56
C LEU A 255 -9.79 7.80 13.79
N ARG A 256 -9.59 6.55 14.22
CA ARG A 256 -10.17 6.01 15.45
C ARG A 256 -9.05 5.75 16.47
N PRO A 257 -9.10 6.35 17.67
CA PRO A 257 -8.23 5.99 18.77
C PRO A 257 -8.47 4.54 19.18
N GLU A 258 -7.39 3.74 19.22
CA GLU A 258 -7.44 2.33 19.58
C GLU A 258 -6.72 2.08 20.91
N LYS A 259 -7.16 1.05 21.63
CA LYS A 259 -6.47 0.61 22.87
C LYS A 259 -5.30 -0.28 22.48
N ASP A 260 -4.12 -0.02 23.04
CA ASP A 260 -2.98 -0.93 22.91
C ASP A 260 -3.01 -1.97 24.05
N PRO A 261 -3.27 -3.25 23.77
CA PRO A 261 -3.24 -4.29 24.79
C PRO A 261 -1.81 -4.59 25.29
N ARG A 262 -0.77 -4.06 24.63
CA ARG A 262 0.64 -4.28 24.98
C ARG A 262 1.23 -3.14 25.84
N GLY A 263 0.54 -2.01 26.01
CA GLY A 263 1.08 -0.84 26.74
C GLY A 263 0.37 0.48 26.46
N ASN A 264 1.04 1.63 26.69
CA ASN A 264 0.47 2.98 26.54
C ASN A 264 0.88 3.66 25.21
N LYS A 265 1.01 2.92 24.10
CA LYS A 265 1.22 3.57 22.79
C LYS A 265 -0.09 4.15 22.28
N LYS A 266 0.00 5.32 21.65
CA LYS A 266 -1.12 5.87 20.89
C LYS A 266 -1.25 5.05 19.61
N LEU A 267 -2.43 4.47 19.40
CA LEU A 267 -2.75 3.68 18.21
C LEU A 267 -3.91 4.33 17.46
N PHE A 268 -3.82 4.31 16.13
CA PHE A 268 -4.89 4.77 15.28
C PHE A 268 -5.24 3.70 14.24
N SER A 269 -6.50 3.26 14.25
CA SER A 269 -7.15 2.65 13.09
C SER A 269 -7.90 3.71 12.29
N HIS A 270 -8.62 3.34 11.23
CA HIS A 270 -9.30 4.30 10.38
C HIS A 270 -10.66 3.81 9.85
N PHE A 271 -11.60 4.74 9.69
CA PHE A 271 -12.69 4.59 8.74
C PHE A 271 -12.17 4.74 7.33
N HIS A 272 -12.68 3.95 6.39
CA HIS A 272 -12.26 4.08 4.99
C HIS A 272 -12.90 5.31 4.35
N VAL A 273 -14.22 5.49 4.50
CA VAL A 273 -14.96 6.56 3.81
C VAL A 273 -15.72 7.41 4.84
N ILE A 274 -15.63 8.73 4.74
CA ILE A 274 -16.48 9.67 5.46
C ILE A 274 -17.32 10.44 4.45
N ASN A 275 -18.63 10.51 4.68
CA ASN A 275 -19.54 11.37 3.94
C ASN A 275 -19.84 12.62 4.78
N PHE A 276 -19.50 13.79 4.25
CA PHE A 276 -19.80 15.09 4.88
C PHE A 276 -20.99 15.78 4.23
N ASP A 277 -21.66 16.68 4.95
CA ASP A 277 -22.50 17.72 4.33
C ASP A 277 -21.57 18.81 3.75
N PRO A 278 -21.58 19.05 2.43
CA PRO A 278 -20.67 20.03 1.81
C PRO A 278 -20.92 21.49 2.20
N ARG A 279 -22.07 21.80 2.82
CA ARG A 279 -22.49 23.15 3.24
C ARG A 279 -22.12 23.47 4.68
N SER A 280 -22.22 22.49 5.59
CA SER A 280 -21.88 22.69 7.01
C SER A 280 -20.51 22.13 7.39
N GLY A 281 -20.00 21.14 6.66
CA GLY A 281 -18.78 20.39 7.04
C GLY A 281 -19.05 19.28 8.07
N ASP A 282 -20.30 19.04 8.45
CA ASP A 282 -20.65 18.00 9.42
C ASP A 282 -20.52 16.60 8.82
N ILE A 283 -20.14 15.63 9.65
CA ILE A 283 -20.09 14.22 9.26
C ILE A 283 -21.52 13.66 9.22
N LYS A 284 -21.99 13.27 8.03
CA LYS A 284 -23.27 12.59 7.84
C LYS A 284 -23.15 11.10 8.18
N ASP A 285 -22.08 10.45 7.72
CA ASP A 285 -21.91 9.01 7.90
C ASP A 285 -20.45 8.55 7.79
N ARG A 286 -20.16 7.38 8.38
CA ARG A 286 -18.87 6.68 8.33
C ARG A 286 -19.05 5.29 7.75
N ARG A 287 -18.29 4.98 6.70
CA ARG A 287 -18.52 3.80 5.86
C ARG A 287 -17.21 3.15 5.43
N THR A 288 -17.35 2.08 4.66
CA THR A 288 -16.26 1.48 3.89
C THR A 288 -16.72 1.17 2.48
N GLY A 289 -15.87 1.48 1.49
CA GLY A 289 -16.09 1.06 0.10
C GLY A 289 -15.51 -0.31 -0.22
N GLN A 290 -14.47 -0.74 0.49
CA GLN A 290 -13.66 -1.91 0.13
C GLN A 290 -13.32 -2.84 1.29
N GLY A 291 -13.33 -2.34 2.53
CA GLY A 291 -13.07 -3.11 3.74
C GLY A 291 -14.22 -4.02 4.12
N TYR A 292 -14.05 -4.81 5.18
CA TYR A 292 -15.07 -5.75 5.65
C TYR A 292 -16.34 -5.06 6.14
N GLU A 293 -16.21 -4.10 7.05
CA GLU A 293 -17.30 -3.32 7.64
C GLU A 293 -16.88 -1.86 7.87
N ALA A 294 -17.85 -0.99 8.19
CA ALA A 294 -17.53 0.43 8.43
C ALA A 294 -16.56 0.62 9.62
N ASN A 295 -16.70 -0.20 10.66
CA ASN A 295 -15.86 -0.16 11.85
C ASN A 295 -14.66 -1.12 11.79
N SER A 296 -14.48 -1.86 10.68
CA SER A 296 -13.29 -2.69 10.48
C SER A 296 -12.09 -1.84 10.05
N THR A 297 -10.92 -2.46 10.02
CA THR A 297 -9.69 -1.82 9.55
C THR A 297 -9.15 -2.54 8.34
N TRP A 298 -9.53 -2.01 7.18
CA TRP A 298 -9.02 -2.44 5.89
C TRP A 298 -7.52 -2.18 5.78
N ALA A 299 -6.73 -3.22 5.55
CA ALA A 299 -5.28 -3.16 5.75
C ALA A 299 -4.59 -2.18 4.79
N ARG A 300 -5.06 -2.07 3.54
CA ARG A 300 -4.49 -1.11 2.58
C ARG A 300 -4.84 0.34 2.90
N GLY A 301 -6.03 0.61 3.42
CA GLY A 301 -6.38 1.96 3.90
C GLY A 301 -5.49 2.39 5.06
N GLN A 302 -5.18 1.46 5.97
CA GLN A 302 -4.21 1.70 7.03
C GLN A 302 -2.81 2.00 6.44
N ALA A 303 -2.38 1.24 5.42
CA ALA A 303 -1.11 1.45 4.74
C ALA A 303 -1.03 2.82 4.03
N TRP A 304 -2.11 3.26 3.37
CA TRP A 304 -2.20 4.59 2.79
C TRP A 304 -2.11 5.71 3.82
N GLY A 305 -2.76 5.55 4.97
CA GLY A 305 -2.63 6.51 6.06
C GLY A 305 -1.19 6.60 6.59
N ILE A 306 -0.53 5.45 6.82
CA ILE A 306 0.87 5.42 7.26
C ILE A 306 1.76 6.21 6.28
N MET A 307 1.71 5.87 5.00
CA MET A 307 2.56 6.49 3.99
C MET A 307 2.21 7.98 3.76
N GLY A 308 0.92 8.29 3.61
CA GLY A 308 0.48 9.64 3.28
C GLY A 308 0.71 10.65 4.40
N TYR A 309 0.52 10.28 5.68
CA TYR A 309 0.88 11.17 6.79
C TYR A 309 2.40 11.32 6.94
N ALA A 310 3.18 10.26 6.69
CA ALA A 310 4.65 10.37 6.69
C ALA A 310 5.15 11.32 5.60
N GLN A 311 4.60 11.23 4.39
CA GLN A 311 4.88 12.15 3.28
C GLN A 311 4.46 13.59 3.62
N THR A 312 3.26 13.76 4.18
CA THR A 312 2.75 15.08 4.61
C THR A 312 3.66 15.73 5.65
N TYR A 313 4.19 14.95 6.61
CA TYR A 313 5.19 15.44 7.54
C TYR A 313 6.47 15.91 6.84
N LEU A 314 6.99 15.18 5.85
CA LEU A 314 8.18 15.62 5.12
C LEU A 314 7.99 16.95 4.40
N TRP A 315 6.78 17.23 3.91
CA TRP A 315 6.46 18.51 3.25
C TRP A 315 6.27 19.67 4.22
N THR A 316 5.67 19.41 5.39
CA THR A 316 5.17 20.45 6.30
C THR A 316 6.03 20.63 7.55
N THR A 317 6.77 19.59 7.95
CA THR A 317 7.42 19.44 9.24
C THR A 317 6.49 19.53 10.45
N ASP A 318 5.17 19.46 10.26
CA ASP A 318 4.19 19.51 11.34
C ASP A 318 4.15 18.18 12.10
N ILE A 319 4.61 18.21 13.36
CA ILE A 319 4.79 17.03 14.20
C ILE A 319 3.50 16.22 14.40
N GLU A 320 2.32 16.86 14.28
CA GLU A 320 1.04 16.17 14.38
C GLU A 320 0.89 15.07 13.32
N PHE A 321 1.36 15.32 12.09
CA PHE A 321 1.34 14.31 11.03
C PHE A 321 2.34 13.18 11.27
N LEU A 322 3.52 13.50 11.83
CA LEU A 322 4.51 12.47 12.19
C LEU A 322 3.94 11.52 13.24
N GLU A 323 3.43 12.07 14.34
CA GLU A 323 2.86 11.27 15.43
C GLU A 323 1.62 10.49 14.99
N THR A 324 0.84 11.04 14.06
CA THR A 324 -0.28 10.34 13.44
C THR A 324 0.18 9.13 12.63
N SER A 325 1.18 9.31 11.75
CA SER A 325 1.74 8.20 10.96
C SER A 325 2.38 7.13 11.86
N ILE A 326 3.10 7.54 12.93
CA ILE A 326 3.65 6.62 13.94
C ILE A 326 2.53 5.81 14.60
N ALA A 327 1.46 6.45 15.07
CA ALA A 327 0.34 5.76 15.73
C ALA A 327 -0.38 4.78 14.78
N MET A 328 -0.51 5.13 13.51
CA MET A 328 -1.05 4.23 12.49
C MET A 328 -0.10 3.05 12.19
N ALA A 329 1.21 3.30 12.12
CA ALA A 329 2.21 2.26 11.90
C ALA A 329 2.27 1.27 13.07
N GLU A 330 2.22 1.77 14.30
CA GLU A 330 2.19 0.94 15.51
C GLU A 330 0.94 0.06 15.58
N TYR A 331 -0.21 0.58 15.15
CA TYR A 331 -1.43 -0.21 15.05
C TYR A 331 -1.27 -1.32 14.01
N PHE A 332 -0.76 -1.00 12.82
CA PHE A 332 -0.53 -1.99 11.76
C PHE A 332 0.41 -3.11 12.23
N ILE A 333 1.53 -2.76 12.87
CA ILE A 333 2.49 -3.72 13.45
C ILE A 333 1.81 -4.60 14.50
N MET A 334 1.04 -4.00 15.40
CA MET A 334 0.26 -4.74 16.40
C MET A 334 -0.66 -5.77 15.75
N ARG A 335 -1.40 -5.38 14.72
CA ARG A 335 -2.34 -6.27 14.03
C ARG A 335 -1.62 -7.43 13.34
N LEU A 336 -0.42 -7.22 12.79
CA LEU A 336 0.40 -8.31 12.24
C LEU A 336 0.89 -9.26 13.34
N GLU A 337 1.51 -8.73 14.39
CA GLU A 337 2.07 -9.51 15.50
C GLU A 337 1.01 -10.32 16.24
N MET A 338 -0.18 -9.75 16.43
CA MET A 338 -1.30 -10.38 17.14
C MET A 338 -2.24 -11.18 16.22
N SER A 339 -1.96 -11.27 14.92
CA SER A 339 -2.78 -12.07 14.02
C SER A 339 -2.82 -13.54 14.47
N PRO A 340 -3.91 -14.29 14.22
CA PRO A 340 -4.00 -15.70 14.59
C PRO A 340 -2.84 -16.55 14.02
N SER A 341 -2.46 -17.65 14.67
CA SER A 341 -1.33 -18.49 14.24
C SER A 341 -1.48 -19.08 12.84
N VAL A 342 -2.71 -19.21 12.34
CA VAL A 342 -3.04 -19.72 11.01
C VAL A 342 -2.53 -18.85 9.87
N VAL A 343 -2.15 -17.59 10.16
CA VAL A 343 -1.52 -16.72 9.16
C VAL A 343 -0.06 -17.09 8.88
N GLU A 344 0.54 -18.01 9.65
CA GLU A 344 1.89 -18.48 9.41
C GLU A 344 1.89 -19.84 8.73
N LEU A 345 2.49 -19.91 7.55
CA LEU A 345 2.65 -21.14 6.78
C LEU A 345 4.08 -21.66 6.92
N SER A 346 4.21 -22.97 7.07
CA SER A 346 5.52 -23.63 7.05
C SER A 346 6.15 -23.51 5.66
N VAL A 347 7.45 -23.25 5.62
CA VAL A 347 8.19 -23.23 4.35
C VAL A 347 8.56 -24.68 3.98
N PRO A 348 8.18 -25.17 2.79
CA PRO A 348 8.50 -26.53 2.38
C PRO A 348 10.01 -26.80 2.42
N GLY A 349 10.41 -27.84 3.14
CA GLY A 349 11.81 -28.25 3.26
C GLY A 349 12.65 -27.46 4.27
N GLU A 350 12.07 -26.50 5.00
CA GLU A 350 12.77 -25.68 5.98
C GLU A 350 12.09 -25.70 7.36
N ASN A 351 12.88 -25.61 8.44
CA ASN A 351 12.34 -25.51 9.81
C ASN A 351 12.04 -24.05 10.19
N ARG A 352 11.23 -23.37 9.36
CA ARG A 352 10.79 -21.99 9.60
C ARG A 352 9.39 -21.75 9.02
N LYS A 353 8.76 -20.68 9.48
CA LYS A 353 7.46 -20.21 8.97
C LYS A 353 7.61 -18.86 8.26
N ARG A 354 6.62 -18.53 7.45
CA ARG A 354 6.48 -17.26 6.73
C ARG A 354 5.02 -16.79 6.70
N GLY A 355 4.80 -15.52 6.35
CA GLY A 355 3.48 -14.92 6.14
C GLY A 355 2.89 -14.16 7.33
N ARG A 356 3.58 -14.11 8.48
CA ARG A 356 3.20 -13.33 9.67
C ARG A 356 3.05 -11.84 9.35
N TYR A 357 3.97 -11.33 8.56
CA TYR A 357 4.10 -9.91 8.20
C TYR A 357 3.55 -9.62 6.79
N VAL A 358 2.80 -10.55 6.20
CA VAL A 358 1.92 -10.31 5.05
C VAL A 358 0.51 -10.05 5.58
N PRO A 359 -0.02 -8.81 5.49
CA PRO A 359 -1.29 -8.46 6.12
C PRO A 359 -2.45 -9.33 5.64
N LEU A 360 -3.40 -9.61 6.54
CA LEU A 360 -4.76 -9.96 6.13
C LEU A 360 -5.36 -8.78 5.35
N TRP A 361 -6.28 -9.04 4.42
CA TRP A 361 -6.88 -8.00 3.58
C TRP A 361 -7.62 -6.91 4.37
N ASP A 362 -8.24 -7.32 5.47
CA ASP A 362 -8.84 -6.50 6.49
C ASP A 362 -8.54 -7.19 7.82
N PHE A 363 -8.08 -6.43 8.81
CA PHE A 363 -7.61 -7.03 10.03
C PHE A 363 -8.75 -7.60 10.89
N ASP A 364 -9.98 -7.11 10.74
CA ASP A 364 -11.16 -7.51 11.52
C ASP A 364 -12.06 -8.51 10.78
N ALA A 365 -11.77 -8.82 9.52
CA ALA A 365 -12.52 -9.82 8.77
C ALA A 365 -12.34 -11.23 9.35
N PRO A 366 -13.40 -12.07 9.34
CA PRO A 366 -13.28 -13.47 9.70
C PRO A 366 -12.39 -14.22 8.71
N ILE A 367 -11.53 -15.09 9.22
CA ILE A 367 -10.75 -16.03 8.40
C ILE A 367 -11.68 -17.20 8.04
N LEU A 368 -12.18 -17.20 6.81
CA LEU A 368 -13.13 -18.21 6.33
C LEU A 368 -12.45 -19.50 5.85
N ASP A 369 -11.21 -19.40 5.39
CA ASP A 369 -10.37 -20.51 4.96
C ASP A 369 -9.03 -20.42 5.69
N GLU A 370 -8.84 -21.30 6.67
CA GLU A 370 -7.61 -21.42 7.45
C GLU A 370 -6.43 -21.95 6.62
N SER A 371 -6.68 -22.66 5.52
CA SER A 371 -5.61 -23.15 4.65
C SER A 371 -5.06 -22.06 3.73
N ASN A 372 -5.87 -21.05 3.42
CA ASN A 372 -5.48 -19.89 2.61
C ASN A 372 -6.13 -18.59 3.14
N PRO A 373 -5.70 -18.06 4.30
CA PRO A 373 -6.25 -16.83 4.85
C PRO A 373 -6.05 -15.67 3.88
N LEU A 374 -7.12 -14.96 3.54
CA LEU A 374 -7.10 -13.92 2.51
C LEU A 374 -6.17 -12.77 2.89
N ARG A 375 -5.17 -12.51 2.04
CA ARG A 375 -4.11 -11.52 2.26
C ARG A 375 -4.29 -10.25 1.46
N ASP A 376 -3.49 -9.28 1.84
CA ASP A 376 -3.15 -8.18 0.97
C ASP A 376 -1.66 -7.82 1.01
N SER A 377 -0.89 -8.45 0.11
CA SER A 377 0.54 -8.14 -0.07
C SER A 377 0.77 -6.67 -0.47
N SER A 378 -0.19 -6.03 -1.16
CA SER A 378 -0.08 -4.62 -1.54
C SER A 378 -0.07 -3.71 -0.31
N ALA A 379 -0.93 -3.94 0.69
CA ALA A 379 -0.90 -3.22 1.96
C ALA A 379 0.46 -3.35 2.67
N GLY A 380 1.07 -4.55 2.64
CA GLY A 380 2.37 -4.80 3.23
C GLY A 380 3.45 -3.91 2.63
N VAL A 381 3.59 -3.93 1.30
CA VAL A 381 4.63 -3.14 0.61
C VAL A 381 4.40 -1.62 0.70
N ILE A 382 3.14 -1.17 0.72
CA ILE A 382 2.80 0.25 0.91
C ILE A 382 3.17 0.70 2.33
N ALA A 383 2.77 -0.08 3.35
CA ALA A 383 3.08 0.23 4.75
C ALA A 383 4.60 0.25 4.98
N ALA A 384 5.34 -0.68 4.38
CA ALA A 384 6.80 -0.72 4.45
C ALA A 384 7.44 0.54 3.82
N ASN A 385 6.93 1.03 2.68
CA ASN A 385 7.37 2.32 2.11
C ASN A 385 7.11 3.47 3.08
N GLY A 386 5.92 3.54 3.68
CA GLY A 386 5.58 4.55 4.68
C GLY A 386 6.49 4.49 5.92
N MET A 387 6.83 3.29 6.40
CA MET A 387 7.74 3.10 7.53
C MET A 387 9.20 3.49 7.20
N LEU A 388 9.65 3.34 5.94
CA LEU A 388 10.95 3.89 5.53
C LEU A 388 10.95 5.43 5.53
N ILE A 389 9.86 6.05 5.08
CA ILE A 389 9.69 7.52 5.12
C ILE A 389 9.70 7.99 6.59
N LEU A 390 8.98 7.30 7.48
CA LEU A 390 9.02 7.54 8.93
C LEU A 390 10.43 7.41 9.49
N SER A 391 11.14 6.34 9.13
CA SER A 391 12.51 6.11 9.58
C SER A 391 13.42 7.28 9.20
N GLN A 392 13.33 7.79 7.97
CA GLN A 392 14.10 8.95 7.52
C GLN A 392 13.73 10.22 8.30
N ALA A 393 12.44 10.49 8.49
CA ALA A 393 11.93 11.61 9.28
C ALA A 393 12.47 11.57 10.73
N LEU A 394 12.37 10.41 11.38
CA LEU A 394 12.82 10.19 12.75
C LEU A 394 14.34 10.32 12.90
N ALA A 395 15.11 9.83 11.93
CA ALA A 395 16.56 10.04 11.90
C ALA A 395 16.91 11.53 11.82
N GLY A 396 16.20 12.30 10.99
CA GLY A 396 16.34 13.76 10.91
C GLY A 396 16.07 14.47 12.24
N LEU A 397 15.14 13.94 13.03
CA LEU A 397 14.85 14.40 14.40
C LEU A 397 15.76 13.80 15.48
N ARG A 398 16.77 13.01 15.12
CA ARG A 398 17.67 12.30 16.04
C ARG A 398 16.98 11.27 16.95
N ARG A 399 15.80 10.78 16.57
CA ARG A 399 15.08 9.66 17.21
C ARG A 399 15.59 8.32 16.65
N PHE A 400 16.89 8.05 16.81
CA PHE A 400 17.59 6.97 16.11
C PHE A 400 17.06 5.56 16.43
N GLU A 401 16.70 5.29 17.68
CA GLU A 401 16.14 3.99 18.09
C GLU A 401 14.80 3.71 17.39
N GLU A 402 13.92 4.70 17.35
CA GLU A 402 12.62 4.58 16.67
C GLU A 402 12.78 4.49 15.16
N SER A 403 13.68 5.31 14.60
CA SER A 403 14.05 5.28 13.19
C SER A 403 14.53 3.89 12.77
N LYS A 404 15.46 3.30 13.54
CA LYS A 404 15.96 1.95 13.30
C LYS A 404 14.85 0.90 13.42
N ARG A 405 13.99 1.00 14.43
CA ARG A 405 12.88 0.04 14.62
C ARG A 405 11.90 0.04 13.44
N PHE A 406 11.51 1.20 12.94
CA PHE A 406 10.62 1.27 11.77
C PHE A 406 11.33 0.82 10.48
N GLN A 407 12.62 1.10 10.32
CA GLN A 407 13.42 0.56 9.22
C GLN A 407 13.47 -0.97 9.25
N ASP A 408 13.80 -1.56 10.40
CA ASP A 408 13.91 -3.00 10.59
C ASP A 408 12.56 -3.69 10.36
N MET A 409 11.46 -3.09 10.83
CA MET A 409 10.11 -3.58 10.57
C MET A 409 9.73 -3.49 9.08
N ALA A 410 10.05 -2.39 8.40
CA ALA A 410 9.81 -2.24 6.97
C ALA A 410 10.55 -3.34 6.16
N ILE A 411 11.82 -3.60 6.51
CA ILE A 411 12.61 -4.68 5.91
C ILE A 411 12.00 -6.05 6.22
N THR A 412 11.52 -6.26 7.45
CA THR A 412 10.87 -7.51 7.87
C THR A 412 9.61 -7.80 7.06
N ILE A 413 8.75 -6.79 6.88
CA ILE A 413 7.54 -6.88 6.05
C ILE A 413 7.90 -7.23 4.60
N ILE A 414 8.88 -6.56 4.00
CA ILE A 414 9.28 -6.82 2.61
C ILE A 414 9.89 -8.21 2.44
N LYS A 415 10.75 -8.65 3.35
CA LYS A 415 11.30 -10.01 3.32
C LYS A 415 10.21 -11.07 3.36
N ASP A 416 9.28 -10.95 4.31
CA ASP A 416 8.22 -11.93 4.47
C ASP A 416 7.23 -11.88 3.29
N THR A 417 7.01 -10.69 2.72
CA THR A 417 6.23 -10.52 1.48
C THR A 417 6.93 -11.15 0.27
N LEU A 418 8.24 -10.99 0.12
CA LEU A 418 8.99 -11.63 -0.96
C LEU A 418 8.98 -13.16 -0.80
N ASP A 419 9.19 -13.66 0.41
CA ASP A 419 9.17 -15.10 0.65
C ASP A 419 7.77 -15.70 0.42
N PHE A 420 6.70 -15.04 0.89
CA PHE A 420 5.34 -15.55 0.80
C PHE A 420 4.67 -15.28 -0.57
N SER A 421 4.78 -14.06 -1.09
CA SER A 421 3.97 -13.56 -2.22
C SER A 421 4.74 -13.36 -3.51
N LEU A 422 6.07 -13.51 -3.56
CA LEU A 422 6.78 -13.43 -4.84
C LEU A 422 6.31 -14.54 -5.77
N SER A 423 5.92 -14.17 -6.99
CA SER A 423 5.51 -15.13 -8.00
C SER A 423 6.67 -16.09 -8.33
N GLN A 424 6.39 -17.40 -8.33
CA GLN A 424 7.40 -18.42 -8.63
C GLN A 424 7.78 -18.46 -10.11
N GLN A 425 6.88 -18.03 -11.00
CA GLN A 425 7.12 -17.93 -12.44
C GLN A 425 8.11 -16.81 -12.73
N LYS A 426 9.36 -17.17 -12.99
CA LYS A 426 10.43 -16.21 -13.31
C LYS A 426 10.52 -15.96 -14.82
N THR A 427 10.79 -14.71 -15.18
CA THR A 427 11.16 -14.29 -16.54
C THR A 427 12.62 -13.80 -16.50
N LYS A 428 13.35 -13.85 -17.61
CA LYS A 428 14.68 -13.24 -17.70
C LYS A 428 14.85 -12.46 -19.00
N THR A 429 15.73 -11.48 -19.00
CA THR A 429 16.11 -10.71 -20.19
C THR A 429 17.07 -11.51 -21.07
N VAL A 430 16.92 -11.35 -22.38
CA VAL A 430 17.79 -11.95 -23.40
C VAL A 430 18.31 -10.85 -24.30
N TYR A 431 19.61 -10.91 -24.57
CA TYR A 431 20.33 -9.94 -25.40
C TYR A 431 20.81 -10.64 -26.66
N ALA A 432 20.23 -10.32 -27.81
CA ALA A 432 20.58 -10.89 -29.11
C ALA A 432 20.52 -9.80 -30.18
N ASP A 433 21.50 -9.79 -31.08
CA ASP A 433 21.57 -8.86 -32.23
C ASP A 433 21.40 -7.37 -31.87
N GLY A 434 21.87 -6.97 -30.67
CA GLY A 434 21.75 -5.60 -30.17
C GLY A 434 20.36 -5.22 -29.65
N ALA A 435 19.42 -6.17 -29.57
CA ALA A 435 18.08 -5.99 -29.04
C ALA A 435 17.90 -6.68 -27.67
N VAL A 436 16.95 -6.16 -26.88
CA VAL A 436 16.52 -6.74 -25.60
C VAL A 436 15.14 -7.38 -25.77
N SER A 437 15.06 -8.67 -25.50
CA SER A 437 13.83 -9.46 -25.41
C SER A 437 13.73 -10.16 -24.05
N THR A 438 12.70 -10.96 -23.84
CA THR A 438 12.44 -11.65 -22.58
C THR A 438 11.99 -13.08 -22.84
N GLU A 439 12.42 -14.01 -21.99
CA GLU A 439 11.98 -15.40 -22.04
C GLU A 439 11.54 -15.91 -20.65
N GLU A 440 10.56 -16.80 -20.62
CA GLU A 440 10.16 -17.51 -19.41
C GLU A 440 11.27 -18.48 -19.02
N VAL A 441 11.61 -18.54 -17.73
CA VAL A 441 12.64 -19.46 -17.24
C VAL A 441 12.16 -20.92 -17.34
N GLU A 442 10.87 -21.14 -17.10
CA GLU A 442 10.18 -22.41 -17.31
C GLU A 442 9.11 -22.21 -18.39
N ALA A 443 9.24 -22.92 -19.51
CA ALA A 443 8.37 -22.74 -20.66
C ALA A 443 6.90 -23.06 -20.32
N GLY A 444 5.99 -22.13 -20.63
CA GLY A 444 4.55 -22.30 -20.39
C GLY A 444 4.12 -21.96 -18.95
N SER A 445 5.04 -21.49 -18.12
CA SER A 445 4.81 -21.10 -16.73
C SER A 445 4.73 -19.57 -16.65
N ARG A 446 3.51 -19.01 -16.70
CA ARG A 446 3.27 -17.55 -16.76
C ARG A 446 2.57 -17.01 -15.52
N PHE A 447 3.11 -15.92 -14.98
CA PHE A 447 2.41 -15.02 -14.08
C PHE A 447 3.01 -13.63 -14.26
N ASP A 448 2.25 -12.67 -14.79
CA ASP A 448 2.81 -11.39 -15.23
C ASP A 448 3.21 -10.47 -14.07
N ALA A 449 2.42 -10.44 -13.00
CA ALA A 449 2.73 -9.64 -11.82
C ALA A 449 3.94 -10.20 -11.07
N ILE A 450 4.59 -9.34 -10.29
CA ILE A 450 5.71 -9.69 -9.41
C ILE A 450 5.15 -10.33 -8.13
N LEU A 451 4.16 -9.68 -7.51
CA LEU A 451 3.55 -10.15 -6.27
C LEU A 451 2.19 -10.82 -6.51
N ARG A 452 1.88 -11.76 -5.62
CA ARG A 452 0.63 -12.50 -5.50
C ARG A 452 -0.12 -12.09 -4.23
N ASN A 453 -1.30 -12.66 -4.01
CA ASN A 453 -2.05 -12.58 -2.75
C ASN A 453 -2.39 -11.15 -2.28
N ALA A 454 -2.71 -10.27 -3.22
CA ALA A 454 -3.24 -8.94 -2.93
C ALA A 454 -4.76 -8.90 -3.09
N THR A 455 -5.44 -8.07 -2.28
CA THR A 455 -6.91 -7.98 -2.30
C THR A 455 -7.38 -6.56 -2.55
N ALA A 456 -7.82 -6.29 -3.78
CA ALA A 456 -8.30 -4.97 -4.21
C ALA A 456 -9.65 -4.57 -3.55
N ASN A 457 -10.60 -5.50 -3.45
CA ASN A 457 -11.90 -5.26 -2.83
C ASN A 457 -12.57 -6.60 -2.48
N TYR A 458 -12.92 -6.80 -1.21
CA TYR A 458 -13.67 -8.00 -0.79
C TYR A 458 -14.92 -7.66 0.03
N ASN A 459 -15.40 -6.42 -0.05
CA ASN A 459 -16.61 -5.98 0.64
C ASN A 459 -17.85 -6.73 0.11
N ALA A 460 -18.66 -7.28 1.01
CA ALA A 460 -19.83 -8.09 0.65
C ALA A 460 -20.95 -7.31 -0.05
N LYS A 461 -21.00 -5.98 0.12
CA LYS A 461 -21.96 -5.08 -0.51
C LYS A 461 -21.50 -4.61 -1.89
N ASP A 462 -20.23 -4.77 -2.23
CA ASP A 462 -19.73 -4.35 -3.53
C ASP A 462 -20.29 -5.22 -4.66
N HIS A 463 -20.50 -4.61 -5.83
CA HIS A 463 -20.97 -5.28 -7.03
C HIS A 463 -19.88 -6.15 -7.67
N LYS A 464 -18.61 -5.76 -7.52
CA LYS A 464 -17.47 -6.46 -8.10
C LYS A 464 -16.32 -6.55 -7.10
N ARG A 465 -16.10 -7.77 -6.60
CA ARG A 465 -15.00 -8.09 -5.70
C ARG A 465 -13.78 -8.57 -6.50
N TYR A 466 -12.59 -8.20 -6.04
CA TYR A 466 -11.28 -8.54 -6.61
C TYR A 466 -10.34 -8.91 -5.47
N TRP A 467 -9.94 -10.18 -5.37
CA TRP A 467 -9.21 -10.67 -4.21
C TRP A 467 -8.26 -11.81 -4.59
N ASP A 468 -7.19 -11.96 -3.82
CA ASP A 468 -6.17 -12.97 -4.06
C ASP A 468 -5.61 -12.91 -5.50
N HIS A 469 -5.14 -11.73 -5.88
CA HIS A 469 -4.60 -11.42 -7.21
C HIS A 469 -3.19 -10.84 -7.10
N GLY A 470 -2.47 -10.76 -8.22
CA GLY A 470 -1.40 -9.77 -8.35
C GLY A 470 -2.00 -8.40 -8.67
N LEU A 471 -1.46 -7.32 -8.12
CA LEU A 471 -1.97 -5.95 -8.34
C LEU A 471 -0.84 -5.03 -8.81
N VAL A 472 -1.09 -4.26 -9.86
CA VAL A 472 -0.10 -3.38 -10.50
C VAL A 472 0.56 -2.39 -9.53
N TYR A 473 -0.21 -1.86 -8.57
CA TYR A 473 0.33 -0.95 -7.57
C TYR A 473 1.17 -1.66 -6.52
N GLY A 474 0.87 -2.92 -6.17
CA GLY A 474 1.73 -3.72 -5.30
C GLY A 474 3.12 -3.89 -5.91
N ASP A 475 3.17 -4.20 -7.20
CA ASP A 475 4.40 -4.30 -7.97
C ASP A 475 5.17 -2.96 -8.03
N TYR A 476 4.47 -1.87 -8.31
CA TYR A 476 5.05 -0.52 -8.31
C TYR A 476 5.69 -0.19 -6.95
N TYR A 477 4.95 -0.37 -5.85
CA TYR A 477 5.45 -0.04 -4.51
C TYR A 477 6.58 -0.97 -4.05
N LEU A 478 6.64 -2.21 -4.54
CA LEU A 478 7.79 -3.09 -4.31
C LEU A 478 9.06 -2.55 -5.01
N ILE A 479 8.95 -2.14 -6.28
CA ILE A 479 10.09 -1.55 -7.02
C ILE A 479 10.52 -0.24 -6.37
N GLU A 480 9.56 0.60 -6.00
CA GLU A 480 9.77 1.89 -5.33
C GLU A 480 10.42 1.71 -3.94
N PHE A 481 10.09 0.66 -3.20
CA PHE A 481 10.77 0.31 -1.95
C PHE A 481 12.26 0.07 -2.19
N GLY A 482 12.61 -0.72 -3.21
CA GLY A 482 13.99 -0.94 -3.62
C GLY A 482 14.70 0.39 -3.99
N ASN A 483 14.06 1.21 -4.81
CA ASN A 483 14.61 2.53 -5.18
C ASN A 483 14.78 3.47 -3.97
N ARG A 484 13.89 3.37 -2.98
CA ARG A 484 13.97 4.15 -1.74
C ARG A 484 15.16 3.73 -0.88
N LEU A 485 15.44 2.43 -0.74
CA LEU A 485 16.65 1.95 -0.06
C LEU A 485 17.93 2.50 -0.72
N LEU A 486 17.96 2.54 -2.05
CA LEU A 486 19.07 3.14 -2.81
C LEU A 486 19.20 4.65 -2.55
N ARG A 487 18.09 5.40 -2.59
CA ARG A 487 18.07 6.84 -2.26
C ARG A 487 18.55 7.12 -0.83
N MET A 488 18.29 6.21 0.10
CA MET A 488 18.73 6.32 1.49
C MET A 488 20.19 5.86 1.72
N GLY A 489 20.86 5.32 0.70
CA GLY A 489 22.23 4.81 0.83
C GLY A 489 22.36 3.56 1.70
N LEU A 490 21.27 2.77 1.83
CA LEU A 490 21.24 1.57 2.69
C LEU A 490 21.80 0.31 2.02
N LEU A 491 22.22 0.37 0.75
CA LEU A 491 22.54 -0.80 -0.10
C LEU A 491 23.72 -0.64 -1.05
#